data_AF-A0AAU8CIN5-F1
#
_entry.id   AF-A0AAU8CIN5-F1
#
_cell.length_a   1.000
_cell.length_b   1.000
_cell.length_c   1.000
_cell.angle_alpha   90.00
_cell.angle_beta   90.00
_cell.angle_gamma   90.00
#
_symmetry.space_group_name_H-M   'P 1'
#
loop_
_entity.id
_entity.type
_entity.pdbx_description
1 polymer ?
#
loop_
_entity_poly.entity_id
_entity_poly.type
_entity_poly.pdbx_seq_one_letter_code
_entity_poly.pdbx_strand_id
1 'polypeptide(L)' 'MKTSAGLQDSGTADESDAKNLEADRELSELIDQHENTDWTVVPGISAAEAGAWTIRLIEARETIQEDL' A
#
# COMPACT_ATOMS: atom_id res chain seq x y z
N MET A 1 -38.35 29.33 -19.07
CA MET A 1 -36.93 29.01 -19.38
C MET A 1 -36.44 28.05 -18.32
N LYS A 2 -36.04 26.83 -18.70
CA LYS A 2 -35.47 25.83 -17.78
C LYS A 2 -33.96 25.83 -18.01
N THR A 3 -33.19 26.22 -17.00
CA THR A 3 -31.73 26.00 -17.00
C THR A 3 -31.49 24.54 -16.62
N SER A 4 -31.16 23.71 -17.60
CA SER A 4 -30.58 22.38 -17.37
C SER A 4 -29.21 22.58 -16.74
N ALA A 5 -29.14 22.50 -15.41
CA ALA A 5 -27.87 22.30 -14.73
C ALA A 5 -27.44 20.86 -15.04
N GLY A 6 -26.50 20.74 -15.98
CA GLY A 6 -25.84 19.49 -16.28
C GLY A 6 -25.23 18.92 -15.01
N LEU A 7 -25.64 17.70 -14.71
CA LEU A 7 -25.10 16.82 -13.70
C LEU A 7 -23.57 16.74 -13.89
N GLN A 8 -22.83 17.51 -13.10
CA GLN A 8 -21.41 17.28 -12.91
C GLN A 8 -21.29 16.15 -11.89
N ASP A 9 -21.26 14.93 -12.40
CA ASP A 9 -20.77 13.76 -11.67
C ASP A 9 -19.93 12.94 -12.64
N SER A 10 -18.69 13.38 -12.85
CA SER A 10 -17.67 12.56 -13.50
C SER A 10 -16.55 12.39 -12.48
N GLY A 11 -16.86 11.63 -11.43
CA GLY A 11 -15.95 11.29 -10.36
C GLY A 11 -14.74 10.49 -10.85
N THR A 12 -13.55 11.06 -10.68
CA THR A 12 -12.41 10.50 -9.91
C THR A 12 -11.96 9.05 -10.16
N ALA A 13 -12.09 8.50 -11.37
CA ALA A 13 -11.44 7.21 -11.68
C ALA A 13 -9.90 7.31 -11.66
N ASP A 14 -9.34 8.42 -12.16
CA ASP A 14 -7.89 8.63 -12.34
C ASP A 14 -7.11 8.78 -11.02
N GLU A 15 -7.74 9.38 -10.00
CA GLU A 15 -7.09 9.66 -8.70
C GLU A 15 -6.93 8.40 -7.83
N SER A 16 -7.81 7.39 -8.02
CA SER A 16 -7.78 6.16 -7.23
C SER A 16 -6.70 5.19 -7.71
N ASP A 17 -6.54 5.06 -9.03
CA ASP A 17 -5.47 4.25 -9.64
C ASP A 17 -4.08 4.82 -9.33
N ALA A 18 -3.89 6.13 -9.48
CA ALA A 18 -2.62 6.78 -9.16
C ALA A 18 -2.24 6.60 -7.67
N LYS A 19 -3.24 6.63 -6.77
CA LYS A 19 -3.04 6.44 -5.34
C LYS A 19 -2.74 4.98 -4.98
N ASN A 20 -3.34 4.01 -5.67
CA ASN A 20 -3.02 2.58 -5.51
C ASN A 20 -1.59 2.27 -5.98
N LEU A 21 -1.15 2.87 -7.08
CA LEU A 21 0.21 2.71 -7.59
C LEU A 21 1.27 3.30 -6.66
N GLU A 22 1.01 4.48 -6.06
CA GLU A 22 1.93 5.06 -5.09
C GLU A 22 1.97 4.22 -3.80
N ALA A 23 0.83 3.72 -3.33
CA ALA A 23 0.77 2.85 -2.15
C ALA A 23 1.51 1.51 -2.37
N ASP A 24 1.39 0.88 -3.55
CA ASP A 24 2.13 -0.34 -3.89
C ASP A 24 3.65 -0.09 -3.90
N ARG A 25 4.06 1.10 -4.39
CA ARG A 25 5.47 1.51 -4.42
C ARG A 25 6.02 1.74 -3.02
N GLU A 26 5.34 2.53 -2.20
CA GLU A 26 5.75 2.80 -0.81
C GLU A 26 5.84 1.51 0.01
N LEU A 27 4.89 0.58 -0.18
CA LEU A 27 4.88 -0.70 0.51
C LEU A 27 6.01 -1.62 0.05
N SER A 28 6.31 -1.63 -1.25
CA SER A 28 7.46 -2.38 -1.80
C SER A 28 8.78 -1.86 -1.21
N GLU A 29 8.95 -0.55 -1.12
CA GLU A 29 10.13 0.05 -0.50
C GLU A 29 10.23 -0.29 0.99
N LEU A 30 9.11 -0.30 1.72
CA LEU A 30 9.07 -0.69 3.12
C LEU A 30 9.46 -2.15 3.33
N ILE A 31 9.00 -3.07 2.46
CA ILE A 31 9.38 -4.49 2.51
C ILE A 31 10.90 -4.63 2.30
N ASP A 32 11.46 -3.98 1.27
CA ASP A 32 12.90 -4.03 0.98
C ASP A 32 13.74 -3.50 2.16
N GLN A 33 13.28 -2.40 2.79
CA GLN A 33 13.93 -1.86 3.99
C GLN A 33 13.82 -2.82 5.17
N HIS A 34 12.66 -3.45 5.36
CA HIS A 34 12.43 -4.38 6.45
C HIS A 34 13.28 -5.65 6.32
N GLU A 35 13.45 -6.20 5.11
CA GLU A 35 14.30 -7.36 4.85
C GLU A 35 15.80 -7.06 5.04
N ASN A 36 16.24 -5.85 4.69
CA ASN A 36 17.63 -5.43 4.86
C ASN A 36 17.97 -4.94 6.28
N THR A 37 16.96 -4.76 7.14
CA THR A 37 17.17 -4.32 8.52
C THR A 37 17.76 -5.47 9.34
N ASP A 38 18.87 -5.20 10.04
CA ASP A 38 19.42 -6.13 11.02
C ASP A 38 18.57 -6.11 12.30
N TRP A 39 17.57 -6.98 12.36
CA TRP A 39 16.69 -7.07 13.53
C TRP A 39 17.40 -7.59 14.79
N THR A 40 18.60 -8.17 14.67
CA THR A 40 19.34 -8.69 15.83
C THR A 40 19.86 -7.59 16.75
N VAL A 41 19.99 -6.35 16.24
CA VAL A 41 20.41 -5.20 17.05
C VAL A 41 19.24 -4.53 17.77
N VAL A 42 17.99 -4.91 17.49
CA VAL A 42 16.79 -4.33 18.10
C VAL A 42 16.41 -5.12 19.36
N PRO A 43 16.52 -4.54 20.57
CA PRO A 43 16.20 -5.26 21.79
C PRO A 43 14.72 -5.64 21.85
N GLY A 44 14.45 -6.89 22.19
CA GLY A 44 13.08 -7.40 22.38
C GLY A 44 12.38 -7.85 21.11
N ILE A 45 12.99 -7.67 19.93
CA ILE A 45 12.47 -8.21 18.66
C ILE A 45 13.22 -9.48 18.31
N SER A 46 12.49 -10.55 18.02
CA SER A 46 13.08 -11.80 17.55
C SER A 46 13.14 -11.83 16.02
N ALA A 47 14.10 -12.56 15.46
CA ALA A 47 14.17 -12.79 14.02
C ALA A 47 12.89 -13.46 13.46
N ALA A 48 12.24 -14.31 14.26
CA ALA A 48 10.97 -14.93 13.88
C ALA A 48 9.81 -13.93 13.82
N GLU A 49 9.77 -12.97 14.75
CA GLU A 49 8.78 -11.90 14.77
C GLU A 49 8.98 -10.93 13.59
N ALA A 50 10.22 -10.53 13.32
CA ALA A 50 10.54 -9.74 12.14
C ALA A 50 10.13 -10.49 10.85
N GLY A 51 10.43 -11.78 10.74
CA GLY A 51 9.99 -12.59 9.60
C GLY A 51 8.47 -12.64 9.44
N ALA A 52 7.72 -12.72 10.55
CA ALA A 52 6.26 -12.69 10.52
C ALA A 52 5.71 -11.34 10.03
N TRP A 53 6.36 -10.22 10.39
CA TRP A 53 5.99 -8.90 9.85
C TRP A 53 6.29 -8.76 8.37
N THR A 54 7.44 -9.27 7.89
CA THR A 54 7.74 -9.29 6.44
C THR A 54 6.67 -10.04 5.66
N ILE A 55 6.27 -11.23 6.12
CA ILE A 55 5.19 -12.01 5.47
C ILE A 55 3.90 -11.20 5.43
N ARG A 56 3.54 -10.55 6.54
CA ARG A 56 2.30 -9.75 6.61
C ARG A 56 2.34 -8.51 5.71
N LEU A 57 3.50 -7.89 5.51
CA LEU A 57 3.67 -6.78 4.58
C LEU A 57 3.53 -7.24 3.12
N ILE A 58 4.07 -8.41 2.79
CA ILE A 58 3.91 -9.03 1.46
C ILE A 58 2.43 -9.37 1.20
N GLU A 59 1.74 -9.99 2.16
CA GLU A 59 0.30 -10.28 2.06
C GLU A 59 -0.51 -8.98 1.85
N ALA A 60 -0.20 -7.91 2.59
CA ALA A 60 -0.86 -6.62 2.41
C ALA A 60 -0.64 -6.05 1.00
N ARG A 61 0.54 -6.25 0.42
CA ARG A 61 0.83 -5.84 -0.96
C ARG A 61 -0.02 -6.60 -1.97
N GLU A 62 -0.14 -7.92 -1.81
CA GLU A 62 -0.99 -8.74 -2.69
C GLU A 62 -2.45 -8.27 -2.64
N THR A 63 -2.97 -7.91 -1.46
CA THR A 63 -4.35 -7.39 -1.36
C THR A 63 -4.56 -6.06 -2.09
N ILE A 64 -3.57 -5.17 -2.12
CA ILE A 64 -3.63 -3.91 -2.85
C ILE A 64 -3.64 -4.16 -4.36
N GLN A 65 -2.92 -5.19 -4.82
CA GLN A 65 -2.86 -5.56 -6.24
C GLN A 65 -4.11 -6.32 -6.72
N GLU A 66 -4.82 -7.03 -5.84
CA GLU A 66 -6.09 -7.68 -6.18
C GLU A 66 -7.27 -6.70 -6.32
N ASP A 67 -7.19 -5.52 -5.70
CA ASP A 67 -8.20 -4.44 -5.77
C ASP A 67 -7.98 -3.47 -6.96
N LEU A 68 -6.93 -3.69 -7.78
CA LEU A 68 -6.60 -2.98 -9.02
C LEU A 68 -7.14 -3.71 -10.27
#